data_AF-A0A2E6PU37-F1
#
_entry.id   AF-A0A2E6PU37-F1
#
_cell.length_a   1.000
_cell.length_b   1.000
_cell.length_c   1.000
_cell.angle_alpha   90.00
_cell.angle_beta   90.00
_cell.angle_gamma   90.00
#
_symmetry.space_group_name_H-M   'P 1'
#
loop_
_entity.id
_entity.type
_entity.pdbx_description
1 polymer ?
#
loop_
_entity_poly.entity_id
_entity_poly.type
_entity_poly.pdbx_seq_one_letter_code
_entity_poly.pdbx_strand_id
1 'polypeptide(L)'
;MKEHSPNKVVKFIFHAYEKVSADLKLRLRYDNLSQTRFFAGIVKLYLENDPDMMKVMHKVKENAQSMGKQKLRRTIKDLEKGKDIMEQLGITDSDKENLFDMIEMELKDYE
;
A
#
# COMPACT_ATOMS: atom_id res chain seq x y z
N MET A 1 5.96 23.29 -12.72
CA MET A 1 5.43 22.32 -11.72
C MET A 1 5.83 22.83 -10.35
N LYS A 2 4.93 22.86 -9.35
CA LYS A 2 5.32 23.31 -8.01
C LYS A 2 6.20 22.25 -7.35
N GLU A 3 7.40 22.67 -6.97
CA GLU A 3 8.40 21.86 -6.27
C GLU A 3 7.81 21.28 -4.98
N HIS A 4 7.71 19.94 -4.90
CA HIS A 4 7.19 19.26 -3.72
C HIS A 4 8.34 19.04 -2.74
N SER A 5 8.39 19.83 -1.67
CA SER A 5 9.37 19.61 -0.61
C SER A 5 9.02 18.33 0.17
N PRO A 6 9.92 17.33 0.26
CA PRO A 6 9.63 16.04 0.89
C PRO A 6 9.31 16.13 2.39
N ASN A 7 9.67 17.24 3.04
CA ASN A 7 9.53 17.43 4.50
C ASN A 7 8.38 18.35 4.91
N LYS A 8 7.46 18.69 4.01
CA LYS A 8 6.32 19.54 4.36
C LYS A 8 5.20 18.72 4.99
N VAL A 9 4.81 19.07 6.22
CA VAL A 9 3.64 18.47 6.88
C VAL A 9 2.36 18.90 6.15
N VAL A 10 1.52 17.93 5.78
CA VAL A 10 0.23 18.14 5.10
C VAL A 10 -0.90 17.64 5.98
N LYS A 11 -2.04 18.34 5.95
CA LYS A 11 -3.26 17.96 6.67
C LYS A 11 -4.18 17.14 5.76
N PHE A 12 -4.59 15.95 6.24
CA PHE A 12 -5.65 15.15 5.63
C PHE A 12 -6.94 15.30 6.44
N ILE A 13 -8.07 15.54 5.77
CA ILE A 13 -9.40 15.66 6.39
C ILE A 13 -10.34 14.69 5.68
N PHE A 14 -11.10 13.92 6.46
CA PHE A 14 -12.10 12.99 5.97
C PHE A 14 -13.41 13.22 6.72
N HIS A 15 -14.52 12.96 6.02
CA HIS A 15 -15.86 13.00 6.62
C HIS A 15 -16.31 11.58 6.97
N ALA A 16 -16.94 11.43 8.13
CA ALA A 16 -17.53 10.18 8.58
C ALA A 16 -18.81 10.48 9.36
N TYR A 17 -19.74 9.52 9.38
CA TYR A 17 -20.91 9.59 10.25
C TYR A 17 -20.49 9.55 11.72
N GLU A 18 -21.29 10.21 12.58
CA GLU A 18 -21.00 10.36 14.01
C GLU A 18 -20.81 9.00 14.71
N LYS A 19 -21.68 8.03 14.43
CA LYS A 19 -21.60 6.67 14.99
C LYS A 19 -20.25 6.00 14.65
N VAL A 20 -19.82 6.06 13.40
CA VAL A 20 -18.54 5.47 12.95
C VAL A 20 -17.36 6.14 13.67
N SER A 21 -17.42 7.46 13.86
CA SER A 21 -16.39 8.21 14.60
C SER A 21 -16.33 7.78 16.07
N ALA A 22 -17.49 7.60 16.72
CA ALA A 22 -17.57 7.14 18.11
C ALA A 22 -17.05 5.71 18.27
N ASP A 23 -17.51 4.79 17.42
CA ASP A 23 -17.11 3.38 17.44
C ASP A 23 -15.59 3.23 17.21
N LEU A 24 -15.02 3.98 16.26
CA LEU A 24 -13.58 3.99 16.01
C LEU A 24 -12.80 4.51 17.23
N LYS A 25 -13.22 5.63 17.83
CA LYS A 25 -12.56 6.17 19.03
C LYS A 25 -12.56 5.18 20.18
N LEU A 26 -13.68 4.50 20.39
CA LEU A 26 -13.82 3.51 21.44
C LEU A 26 -12.86 2.33 21.20
N ARG A 27 -12.83 1.80 19.96
CA ARG A 27 -11.95 0.69 19.61
C ARG A 27 -10.48 1.04 19.77
N LEU A 28 -10.05 2.19 19.25
CA LEU A 28 -8.68 2.66 19.37
C LEU A 28 -8.25 2.89 20.82
N ARG A 29 -9.17 3.32 21.69
CA ARG A 29 -8.90 3.46 23.12
C ARG A 29 -8.61 2.11 23.78
N TYR A 30 -9.36 1.06 23.44
CA TYR A 30 -9.08 -0.30 23.92
C TYR A 30 -7.67 -0.77 23.52
N ASP A 31 -7.22 -0.39 22.33
CA ASP A 31 -5.90 -0.76 21.78
C ASP A 31 -4.79 0.22 22.20
N ASN A 32 -5.07 1.19 23.09
CA ASN A 32 -4.18 2.28 23.47
C ASN A 32 -3.52 3.02 22.28
N LEU A 33 -4.29 3.22 21.22
CA LEU A 33 -3.85 3.81 19.95
C LEU A 33 -4.56 5.16 19.71
N SER A 34 -3.84 6.15 19.16
CA SER A 34 -4.46 7.42 18.75
C SER A 34 -4.94 7.34 17.30
N GLN A 35 -5.94 8.14 16.92
CA GLN A 35 -6.43 8.21 15.53
C GLN A 35 -5.29 8.54 14.56
N THR A 36 -4.42 9.50 14.90
CA THR A 36 -3.26 9.87 14.08
C THR A 36 -2.32 8.69 13.88
N ARG A 37 -1.98 7.95 14.95
CA ARG A 37 -1.09 6.78 14.85
C ARG A 37 -1.73 5.65 14.05
N PHE A 38 -3.03 5.43 14.23
CA PHE A 38 -3.78 4.44 13.45
C PHE A 38 -3.73 4.73 11.95
N PHE A 39 -4.12 5.95 11.53
CA PHE A 39 -4.11 6.29 10.11
C PHE A 39 -2.69 6.35 9.53
N ALA A 40 -1.73 6.93 10.25
CA ALA A 40 -0.33 6.96 9.80
C ALA A 40 0.25 5.55 9.65
N GLY A 41 -0.05 4.64 10.59
CA GLY A 41 0.37 3.24 10.52
C GLY A 41 -0.22 2.51 9.32
N ILE A 42 -1.53 2.64 9.08
CA ILE A 42 -2.17 2.04 7.90
C ILE A 42 -1.58 2.57 6.60
N VAL A 43 -1.39 3.89 6.48
CA VAL A 43 -0.80 4.50 5.30
C VAL A 43 0.61 3.96 5.07
N LYS A 44 1.42 3.88 6.13
CA LYS A 44 2.77 3.32 6.06
C LYS A 44 2.77 1.87 5.56
N LEU A 45 1.99 0.99 6.22
CA LEU A 45 1.88 -0.42 5.84
C LEU A 45 1.41 -0.59 4.38
N TYR A 46 0.49 0.28 3.93
CA TYR A 46 0.02 0.25 2.55
C TYR A 46 1.10 0.66 1.55
N LEU A 47 1.87 1.70 1.84
CA LEU A 47 2.97 2.15 0.97
C LEU A 47 4.14 1.14 0.94
N GLU A 48 4.36 0.42 2.03
CA GLU A 48 5.38 -0.63 2.15
C GLU A 48 4.94 -1.98 1.55
N ASN A 49 3.76 -2.07 0.94
CA ASN A 49 3.18 -3.32 0.42
C ASN A 49 3.12 -4.46 1.44
N ASP A 50 2.86 -4.15 2.71
CA ASP A 50 2.76 -5.16 3.77
C ASP A 50 1.76 -6.27 3.36
N PRO A 51 2.14 -7.56 3.45
CA PRO A 51 1.32 -8.65 2.94
C PRO A 51 -0.08 -8.72 3.54
N ASP A 52 -0.25 -8.40 4.82
CA ASP A 52 -1.55 -8.42 5.48
C ASP A 52 -2.37 -7.18 5.14
N MET A 53 -1.71 -6.02 5.02
CA MET A 53 -2.37 -4.80 4.55
C MET A 53 -2.87 -4.93 3.11
N MET A 54 -2.13 -5.63 2.23
CA MET A 54 -2.58 -5.91 0.87
C MET A 54 -3.87 -6.74 0.86
N LYS A 55 -3.99 -7.75 1.75
CA LYS A 55 -5.24 -8.51 1.92
C LYS A 55 -6.40 -7.62 2.38
N VAL A 56 -6.15 -6.68 3.31
CA VAL A 56 -7.16 -5.69 3.73
C VAL A 56 -7.58 -4.82 2.55
N MET A 57 -6.63 -4.34 1.74
CA MET A 57 -6.93 -3.48 0.59
C MET A 57 -7.74 -4.20 -0.49
N HIS A 58 -7.54 -5.51 -0.66
CA HIS A 58 -8.39 -6.32 -1.53
C HIS A 58 -9.86 -6.28 -1.07
N LYS A 59 -10.13 -6.47 0.23
CA LYS A 59 -11.48 -6.38 0.80
C LYS A 59 -12.08 -4.98 0.63
N VAL A 60 -11.26 -3.93 0.80
CA VAL A 60 -11.70 -2.54 0.58
C VAL A 60 -12.14 -2.34 -0.87
N LYS A 61 -11.36 -2.82 -1.85
CA LYS A 61 -11.68 -2.74 -3.29
C LYS A 61 -12.95 -3.53 -3.64
N GLU A 62 -13.19 -4.68 -3.02
CA GLU A 62 -14.42 -5.46 -3.19
C GLU A 62 -15.65 -4.69 -2.71
N ASN A 63 -15.57 -4.12 -1.51
CA ASN A 63 -16.68 -3.43 -0.87
C ASN A 63 -16.99 -2.07 -1.50
N ALA A 64 -15.97 -1.36 -1.98
CA ALA A 64 -16.13 -0.07 -2.63
C ALA A 64 -16.75 -0.17 -4.04
N GLN A 65 -16.87 -1.38 -4.61
CA GLN A 65 -17.17 -1.61 -6.04
C GLN A 65 -16.32 -0.76 -7.00
N SER A 66 -15.16 -0.27 -6.54
CA SER A 66 -14.30 0.67 -7.26
C SER A 66 -13.62 0.02 -8.47
N MET A 67 -13.64 -1.31 -8.54
CA MET A 67 -13.21 -2.12 -9.68
C MET A 67 -14.22 -3.23 -9.93
N GLY A 68 -14.61 -3.45 -11.19
CA GLY A 68 -15.48 -4.57 -11.55
C GLY A 68 -14.88 -5.90 -11.09
N LYS A 69 -15.72 -6.79 -10.53
CA LYS A 69 -15.31 -8.06 -9.90
C LYS A 69 -14.32 -8.90 -10.74
N GLN A 70 -14.48 -8.86 -12.07
CA GLN A 70 -13.61 -9.55 -13.01
C GLN A 70 -12.19 -8.95 -13.07
N LYS A 71 -12.07 -7.62 -13.06
CA LYS A 71 -10.77 -6.92 -13.05
C LYS A 71 -10.03 -7.17 -11.74
N LEU A 72 -10.76 -7.22 -10.62
CA LEU A 72 -10.18 -7.54 -9.32
C LEU A 72 -9.66 -8.99 -9.27
N ARG A 73 -10.45 -9.99 -9.71
CA ARG A 73 -9.99 -11.39 -9.78
C ARG A 73 -8.75 -11.56 -10.67
N ARG A 74 -8.67 -10.83 -11.79
CA ARG A 74 -7.46 -10.82 -12.63
C ARG A 74 -6.27 -10.27 -11.87
N THR A 75 -6.42 -9.12 -11.22
CA THR A 75 -5.36 -8.49 -10.42
C THR A 75 -4.85 -9.43 -9.32
N ILE A 76 -5.73 -10.15 -8.63
CA ILE A 76 -5.34 -11.13 -7.60
C ILE A 76 -4.51 -12.27 -8.24
N LYS A 77 -5.00 -12.86 -9.33
CA LYS A 77 -4.27 -13.91 -10.04
C LYS A 77 -2.92 -13.45 -10.56
N ASP A 78 -2.82 -12.22 -11.03
CA ASP A 78 -1.57 -11.66 -11.55
C ASP A 78 -0.56 -11.44 -10.42
N LEU A 79 -1.03 -11.00 -9.24
CA LEU A 79 -0.20 -10.90 -8.04
C LEU A 79 0.28 -12.26 -7.52
N GLU A 80 -0.60 -13.27 -7.49
CA GLU A 80 -0.26 -14.65 -7.11
C GLU A 80 0.78 -15.23 -8.07
N LYS A 81 0.54 -15.13 -9.38
CA LYS A 81 1.52 -15.55 -10.40
C LYS A 81 2.84 -14.81 -10.30
N GLY A 82 2.79 -13.51 -10.02
CA GLY A 82 3.98 -12.70 -9.81
C GLY A 82 4.81 -13.26 -8.65
N LYS A 83 4.18 -13.57 -7.51
CA LYS A 83 4.87 -14.19 -6.37
C LYS A 83 5.47 -15.55 -6.72
N ASP A 84 4.72 -16.43 -7.37
CA ASP A 84 5.22 -17.74 -7.80
C ASP A 84 6.43 -17.62 -8.74
N ILE A 85 6.38 -16.69 -9.70
CA ILE A 85 7.49 -16.45 -10.64
C ILE A 85 8.72 -15.93 -9.89
N MET A 86 8.55 -15.00 -8.97
CA MET A 86 9.65 -14.47 -8.15
C MET A 86 10.31 -15.57 -7.32
N GLU A 87 9.50 -16.46 -6.73
CA GLU A 87 9.97 -17.62 -5.97
C GLU A 87 10.72 -18.62 -6.87
N GLN A 88 10.18 -18.94 -8.05
CA GLN A 88 10.83 -19.83 -9.02
C GLN A 88 12.16 -19.28 -9.55
N LEU A 89 12.26 -17.95 -9.70
CA LEU A 89 13.47 -17.29 -10.15
C LEU A 89 14.48 -17.08 -9.01
N GLY A 90 14.11 -17.38 -7.76
CA GLY A 90 14.96 -17.15 -6.58
C GLY A 90 15.25 -15.68 -6.31
N ILE A 91 14.44 -14.77 -6.87
CA ILE A 91 14.67 -13.32 -6.77
C ILE A 91 14.03 -12.82 -5.46
N THR A 92 14.87 -12.44 -4.51
CA THR A 92 14.43 -11.82 -3.27
C THR A 92 14.10 -10.33 -3.48
N ASP A 93 13.43 -9.70 -2.52
CA ASP A 93 13.18 -8.25 -2.61
C ASP A 93 14.47 -7.42 -2.63
N SER A 94 15.58 -7.93 -2.04
CA SER A 94 16.90 -7.32 -2.18
C SER A 94 17.46 -7.45 -3.60
N ASP A 95 17.20 -8.57 -4.27
CA ASP A 95 17.66 -8.80 -5.64
C ASP A 95 16.91 -7.91 -6.64
N LYS A 96 15.65 -7.56 -6.35
CA LYS A 96 14.90 -6.59 -7.17
C LYS A 96 15.57 -5.23 -7.21
N GLU A 97 15.90 -4.65 -6.06
CA GLU A 97 16.54 -3.32 -6.01
C GLU A 97 17.87 -3.34 -6.76
N ASN A 98 18.69 -4.39 -6.54
CA ASN A 98 19.94 -4.57 -7.27
C ASN A 98 19.73 -4.72 -8.79
N LEU A 99 18.67 -5.41 -9.23
CA LEU A 99 18.32 -5.55 -10.66
C LEU A 99 17.93 -4.20 -11.29
N PHE A 100 17.12 -3.40 -10.58
CA PHE A 100 16.76 -2.06 -11.06
C PHE A 100 17.96 -1.13 -11.11
N ASP A 101 18.85 -1.18 -10.11
CA ASP A 101 20.09 -0.40 -10.10
C ASP A 101 21.02 -0.81 -11.26
N MET A 102 21.14 -2.10 -11.56
CA MET A 102 21.92 -2.59 -12.71
C MET A 102 21.35 -2.13 -14.06
N ILE A 103 20.03 -2.20 -14.24
CA ILE A 103 19.35 -1.73 -15.46
C ILE A 103 19.53 -0.21 -15.60
N GLU A 104 19.44 0.54 -14.50
CA GLU A 104 19.58 1.99 -14.50
C GLU A 104 21.03 2.43 -14.78
N MET A 105 22.03 1.67 -14.31
CA MET A 105 23.44 1.88 -14.70
C MET A 105 23.66 1.62 -16.19
N GLU A 106 23.17 0.50 -16.74
CA GLU A 106 23.29 0.20 -18.18
C GLU A 106 22.66 1.30 -19.03
N LEU A 107 21.49 1.84 -18.64
CA LEU A 107 20.83 2.92 -19.36
C LEU A 107 21.58 4.26 -19.30
N LYS A 108 22.26 4.56 -18.18
CA LYS A 108 23.09 5.77 -18.03
C LYS A 108 24.38 5.72 -18.83
N ASP A 109 24.91 4.53 -19.10
CA ASP A 109 26.11 4.34 -19.94
C ASP A 109 25.83 4.57 -21.45
N TYR A 110 24.56 4.77 -21.85
CA TYR A 110 24.14 5.11 -23.21
C TYR A 110 23.75 6.60 -23.42
N GLU A 111 23.94 7.47 -22.43
CA GLU A 111 23.83 8.95 -22.56
C GLU A 111 25.21 9.64 -22.62
#